data_AF-A0A963MGQ1-F1
#
_entry.id   AF-A0A963MGQ1-F1
#
_cell.length_a   1.000
_cell.length_b   1.000
_cell.length_c   1.000
_cell.angle_alpha   90.00
_cell.angle_beta   90.00
_cell.angle_gamma   90.00
#
_symmetry.space_group_name_H-M   'P 1'
#
loop_
_entity.id
_entity.type
_entity.pdbx_description
1 polymer ?
#
loop_
_entity_poly.entity_id
_entity_poly.type
_entity_poly.pdbx_seq_one_letter_code
_entity_poly.pdbx_strand_id
1 'polypeptide(L)'
;VANFVVPFFGGMPATGTIARTVTNIRSGAISPIAGIVHSLTLAAVVLLAAPLAQHIPLAVLSGVLLFVAWNMGEWREFGRLKQFSNHYRIMMVSTFVVTIVFDLTVAVELGLLLACLLFVRRQSDIFRADPVPGTSPDRLHFQLYGSLFFGAVAKLDAITAAIERAPAGVEVTLDASRLIS
;
A
#
# COMPACT_ATOMS: atom_id res chain seq x y z
N VAL A 1 14.53 17.10 -8.26
CA VAL A 1 15.07 18.07 -9.24
C VAL A 1 14.23 18.11 -10.51
N ALA A 2 14.02 17.02 -11.25
CA ALA A 2 13.23 17.03 -12.50
C ALA A 2 11.83 17.66 -12.34
N ASN A 3 10.99 17.14 -11.43
CA ASN A 3 9.64 17.71 -11.20
C ASN A 3 9.63 19.12 -10.58
N PHE A 4 10.78 19.62 -10.12
CA PHE A 4 10.91 21.01 -9.70
C PHE A 4 11.19 21.93 -10.90
N VAL A 5 11.97 21.46 -11.88
CA VAL A 5 12.36 22.24 -13.07
C VAL A 5 11.28 22.21 -14.17
N VAL A 6 10.62 21.07 -14.37
CA VAL A 6 9.66 20.83 -15.47
C VAL A 6 8.52 21.88 -15.56
N PRO A 7 7.90 22.34 -14.45
CA PRO A 7 6.85 23.36 -14.51
C PRO A 7 7.30 24.71 -15.08
N PHE A 8 8.58 25.09 -14.94
CA PHE A 8 9.12 26.33 -15.51
C PHE A 8 9.11 26.34 -17.05
N PHE A 9 8.96 25.17 -17.67
CA PHE A 9 8.85 25.00 -19.13
C PHE A 9 7.43 24.60 -19.56
N GLY A 10 6.42 24.75 -18.69
CA GLY A 10 5.04 24.35 -18.97
C GLY A 10 4.81 22.84 -19.03
N GLY A 11 5.74 22.04 -18.51
CA GLY A 11 5.63 20.59 -18.51
C GLY A 11 4.75 20.05 -17.38
N MET A 12 4.23 18.84 -17.57
CA MET A 12 3.43 18.11 -16.58
C MET A 12 4.31 17.29 -15.63
N PRO A 13 3.85 16.97 -14.41
CA PRO A 13 4.57 16.10 -13.49
C PRO A 13 4.97 14.77 -14.16
N ALA A 14 6.24 14.41 -14.04
CA ALA A 14 6.80 13.21 -14.64
C ALA A 14 7.05 12.12 -13.59
N THR A 15 6.81 10.87 -13.99
CA THR A 15 7.15 9.68 -13.20
C THR A 15 7.77 8.62 -14.11
N GLY A 16 8.45 7.64 -13.52
CA GLY A 16 9.00 6.51 -14.25
C GLY A 16 7.89 5.62 -14.82
N THR A 17 7.90 5.40 -16.13
CA THR A 17 6.94 4.51 -16.80
C THR A 17 7.51 3.10 -16.93
N ILE A 18 6.97 2.15 -16.17
CA ILE A 18 7.44 0.74 -16.14
C ILE A 18 7.50 0.14 -17.54
N ALA A 19 6.45 0.31 -18.34
CA ALA A 19 6.36 -0.25 -19.70
C ALA A 19 7.53 0.19 -20.60
N ARG A 20 7.92 1.48 -20.53
CA ARG A 20 9.05 2.01 -21.31
C ARG A 20 10.37 1.43 -20.81
N THR A 21 10.57 1.36 -19.49
CA THR A 21 11.79 0.79 -18.90
C THR A 21 11.97 -0.69 -19.26
N VAL A 22 10.90 -1.48 -19.15
CA VAL A 22 10.93 -2.91 -19.51
C VAL A 22 11.25 -3.10 -20.99
N THR A 23 10.63 -2.31 -21.87
CA THR A 23 10.91 -2.36 -23.31
C THR A 23 12.36 -1.97 -23.60
N ASN A 24 12.85 -0.90 -22.96
CA ASN A 24 14.22 -0.41 -23.14
C ASN A 24 15.26 -1.45 -22.69
N ILE A 25 15.04 -2.12 -21.55
CA ILE A 25 15.90 -3.21 -21.06
C ILE A 25 15.88 -4.40 -22.02
N ARG A 26 14.69 -4.79 -22.52
CA ARG A 26 14.57 -5.87 -23.53
C ARG A 26 15.27 -5.53 -24.85
N SER A 27 15.37 -4.24 -25.18
CA SER A 27 16.17 -3.74 -26.31
C SER A 27 17.67 -3.64 -26.03
N GLY A 28 18.15 -4.15 -24.88
CA GLY A 28 19.59 -4.21 -24.54
C GLY A 28 20.14 -2.95 -23.87
N ALA A 29 19.28 -2.03 -23.41
CA ALA A 29 19.75 -0.84 -22.72
C ALA A 29 20.32 -1.17 -21.33
N ILE A 30 21.57 -0.79 -21.10
CA ILE A 30 22.30 -0.99 -19.83
C ILE A 30 22.79 0.32 -19.18
N SER A 31 22.55 1.46 -19.83
CA SER A 31 23.07 2.77 -19.39
C SER A 31 22.00 3.88 -19.51
N PRO A 32 22.13 4.99 -18.74
CA PRO A 32 21.19 6.11 -18.81
C PRO A 32 21.21 6.85 -20.15
N ILE A 33 22.21 6.58 -21.00
CA ILE A 33 22.36 7.18 -22.34
C ILE A 33 21.14 6.86 -23.20
N ALA A 34 20.55 5.66 -23.08
CA ALA A 34 19.34 5.30 -23.82
C ALA A 34 18.16 6.26 -23.53
N GLY A 35 18.03 6.74 -22.29
CA GLY A 35 17.01 7.71 -21.92
C GLY A 35 17.27 9.09 -22.52
N ILE A 36 18.53 9.53 -22.56
CA ILE A 36 18.94 10.81 -23.17
C ILE A 36 18.70 10.79 -24.68
N VAL A 37 19.07 9.69 -25.35
CA VAL A 37 18.80 9.53 -26.79
C VAL A 37 17.30 9.53 -27.04
N HIS A 38 16.51 8.79 -26.25
CA HIS A 38 15.05 8.77 -26.38
C HIS A 38 14.41 10.16 -26.24
N SER A 39 14.83 10.96 -25.25
CA SER A 39 14.27 12.30 -25.05
C SER A 39 14.66 13.26 -26.18
N LEU A 40 15.91 13.21 -26.67
CA LEU A 40 16.36 14.00 -27.82
C LEU A 40 15.62 13.60 -29.10
N THR A 41 15.46 12.29 -29.36
CA THR A 41 14.68 11.80 -30.51
C THR A 41 13.24 12.25 -30.42
N LEU A 42 12.60 12.13 -29.24
CA LEU A 42 11.22 12.59 -29.06
C LEU A 42 11.09 14.10 -29.28
N ALA A 43 12.04 14.90 -28.77
CA ALA A 43 12.06 16.35 -29.00
C ALA A 43 12.20 16.68 -30.50
N ALA A 44 13.12 16.02 -31.20
CA ALA A 44 13.29 16.20 -32.65
C ALA A 44 12.03 15.82 -33.43
N VAL A 45 11.40 14.69 -33.11
CA VAL A 45 10.15 14.24 -33.74
C VAL A 45 9.04 15.25 -33.50
N VAL A 46 8.87 15.74 -32.27
CA VAL A 46 7.83 16.73 -31.95
C VAL A 46 8.08 18.04 -32.69
N LEU A 47 9.31 18.56 -32.73
CA LEU A 47 9.62 19.83 -33.39
C LEU A 47 9.52 19.76 -34.92
N LEU A 48 9.92 18.64 -35.53
CA LEU A 48 9.94 18.48 -36.99
C LEU A 48 8.62 17.94 -37.55
N ALA A 49 7.97 17.02 -36.85
CA ALA A 49 6.77 16.32 -37.30
C ALA A 49 5.47 16.88 -36.68
N ALA A 50 5.52 17.98 -35.93
CA ALA A 50 4.35 18.72 -35.47
C ALA A 50 3.26 18.93 -36.55
N PRO A 51 3.56 19.37 -37.79
CA PRO A 51 2.52 19.56 -38.82
C PRO A 51 1.89 18.24 -39.28
N LEU A 52 2.64 17.12 -39.25
CA LEU A 52 2.10 15.81 -39.58
C LEU A 52 1.16 15.30 -38.48
N ALA A 53 1.44 15.62 -37.22
CA ALA A 53 0.62 15.18 -36.09
C ALA A 53 -0.84 15.66 -36.16
N GLN A 54 -1.11 16.80 -36.81
CA GLN A 54 -2.46 17.33 -37.01
C GLN A 54 -3.34 16.43 -37.89
N HIS A 55 -2.72 15.56 -38.70
CA HIS A 55 -3.44 14.64 -39.59
C HIS A 55 -3.78 13.31 -38.92
N ILE A 56 -3.36 13.09 -37.66
CA ILE A 56 -3.60 11.83 -36.95
C ILE A 56 -5.08 11.75 -36.54
N PRO A 57 -5.86 10.77 -37.04
CA PRO A 57 -7.26 10.64 -36.66
C PRO A 57 -7.40 10.29 -35.18
N LEU A 58 -8.38 10.91 -34.50
CA LEU A 58 -8.69 10.62 -33.10
C LEU A 58 -9.01 9.14 -32.85
N ALA A 59 -9.59 8.46 -33.85
CA ALA A 59 -9.84 7.02 -33.80
C ALA A 59 -8.55 6.21 -33.56
N VAL A 60 -7.44 6.57 -34.20
CA VAL A 60 -6.15 5.88 -34.02
C VAL A 60 -5.64 6.09 -32.59
N LEU A 61 -5.69 7.31 -32.09
CA LEU A 61 -5.26 7.63 -30.72
C LEU A 61 -6.11 6.88 -29.69
N SER A 62 -7.42 6.82 -29.87
CA SER A 62 -8.32 6.07 -28.98
C SER A 62 -8.02 4.56 -28.98
N GLY A 63 -7.71 3.99 -30.16
CA GLY A 63 -7.32 2.58 -30.28
C GLY A 63 -6.02 2.28 -29.54
N VAL A 64 -5.02 3.16 -29.66
CA VAL A 64 -3.76 3.03 -28.91
C VAL A 64 -4.01 3.11 -27.40
N LEU A 65 -4.83 4.07 -26.94
CA LEU A 65 -5.14 4.22 -25.52
C LEU A 65 -5.88 3.00 -24.95
N LEU A 66 -6.87 2.47 -25.67
CA LEU A 66 -7.57 1.24 -25.27
C LEU A 66 -6.63 0.03 -25.23
N PHE A 67 -5.76 -0.11 -26.21
CA PHE A 67 -4.76 -1.18 -26.22
C PHE A 67 -3.80 -1.08 -25.04
N VAL A 68 -3.30 0.12 -24.73
CA VAL A 68 -2.42 0.34 -23.58
C VAL A 68 -3.16 0.05 -22.27
N ALA A 69 -4.38 0.55 -22.11
CA ALA A 69 -5.21 0.28 -20.93
C ALA A 69 -5.44 -1.22 -20.74
N TRP A 70 -5.73 -1.95 -21.83
CA TRP A 70 -5.91 -3.40 -21.81
C TRP A 70 -4.63 -4.14 -21.39
N ASN A 71 -3.46 -3.70 -21.84
CA ASN A 71 -2.19 -4.34 -21.49
C ASN A 71 -1.70 -3.98 -20.08
N MET A 72 -2.10 -2.82 -19.53
CA MET A 72 -1.74 -2.41 -18.17
C MET A 72 -2.64 -3.03 -17.10
N GLY A 73 -3.88 -3.40 -17.44
CA GLY A 73 -4.72 -4.19 -16.55
C GLY A 73 -4.11 -5.57 -16.35
N GLU A 74 -3.55 -5.86 -15.18
CA GLU A 74 -3.05 -7.19 -14.82
C GLU A 74 -4.23 -8.16 -14.58
N TRP A 75 -5.04 -8.43 -15.62
CA TRP A 75 -6.31 -9.18 -15.54
C TRP A 75 -6.15 -10.58 -14.93
N ARG A 76 -4.97 -11.17 -15.05
CA ARG A 76 -4.66 -12.47 -14.46
C ARG A 76 -4.62 -12.43 -12.94
N GLU A 77 -4.21 -11.32 -12.34
CA GLU A 77 -4.18 -11.15 -10.89
C GLU A 77 -5.59 -11.05 -10.31
N PHE A 78 -6.54 -10.45 -11.05
CA PHE A 78 -7.97 -10.54 -10.71
C PHE A 78 -8.49 -11.98 -10.70
N GLY A 79 -7.98 -12.85 -11.57
CA GLY A 79 -8.30 -14.29 -11.54
C GLY A 79 -7.73 -15.00 -10.31
N ARG A 80 -6.55 -14.59 -9.84
CA ARG A 80 -5.87 -15.13 -8.65
C ARG A 80 -6.45 -14.61 -7.34
N LEU A 81 -7.35 -13.62 -7.39
CA LEU A 81 -7.93 -13.00 -6.20
C LEU A 81 -8.63 -13.98 -5.25
N LYS A 82 -9.10 -15.13 -5.78
CA LYS A 82 -9.70 -16.22 -4.99
C LYS A 82 -8.71 -16.91 -4.04
N GLN A 83 -7.40 -16.78 -4.28
CA GLN A 83 -6.35 -17.42 -3.48
C GLN A 83 -5.94 -16.57 -2.26
N PHE A 84 -6.33 -15.29 -2.22
CA PHE A 84 -5.98 -14.38 -1.13
C PHE A 84 -7.05 -14.33 -0.03
N SER A 85 -6.67 -13.78 1.14
CA SER A 85 -7.60 -13.60 2.26
C SER A 85 -8.78 -12.69 1.89
N ASN A 86 -9.95 -12.94 2.49
CA ASN A 86 -11.15 -12.14 2.23
C ASN A 86 -10.93 -10.63 2.44
N HIS A 87 -10.14 -10.25 3.44
CA HIS A 87 -9.80 -8.85 3.71
C HIS A 87 -9.02 -8.22 2.55
N TYR A 88 -8.02 -8.92 2.01
CA TYR A 88 -7.24 -8.44 0.88
C TYR A 88 -8.09 -8.30 -0.38
N ARG A 89 -8.96 -9.27 -0.63
CA ARG A 89 -9.89 -9.25 -1.77
C ARG A 89 -10.84 -8.05 -1.71
N ILE A 90 -11.44 -7.80 -0.55
CA ILE A 90 -12.37 -6.68 -0.37
C ILE A 90 -11.65 -5.34 -0.56
N MET A 91 -10.45 -5.17 -0.01
CA MET A 91 -9.67 -3.95 -0.21
C MET A 91 -9.38 -3.69 -1.69
N MET A 92 -8.84 -4.68 -2.40
CA MET A 92 -8.44 -4.52 -3.81
C MET A 92 -9.63 -4.20 -4.73
N VAL A 93 -10.74 -4.95 -4.59
CA VAL A 93 -11.96 -4.71 -5.37
C VAL A 93 -12.59 -3.36 -5.01
N SER A 94 -12.62 -3.01 -3.72
CA SER A 94 -13.15 -1.71 -3.26
C SER A 94 -12.36 -0.56 -3.88
N THR A 95 -11.03 -0.54 -3.77
CA THR A 95 -10.19 0.52 -4.34
C THR A 95 -10.36 0.60 -5.86
N PHE A 96 -10.46 -0.54 -6.56
CA PHE A 96 -10.71 -0.55 -8.00
C PHE A 96 -12.06 0.08 -8.37
N VAL A 97 -13.13 -0.32 -7.69
CA VAL A 97 -14.49 0.21 -7.96
C VAL A 97 -14.56 1.70 -7.63
N VAL A 98 -14.00 2.11 -6.49
CA VAL A 98 -13.95 3.53 -6.10
C VAL A 98 -13.18 4.35 -7.14
N THR A 99 -12.06 3.84 -7.69
CA THR A 99 -11.28 4.52 -8.73
C THR A 99 -12.09 4.76 -10.01
N ILE A 100 -12.96 3.82 -10.38
CA ILE A 100 -13.79 3.92 -11.59
C ILE A 100 -14.99 4.85 -11.38
N VAL A 101 -15.60 4.83 -10.19
CA VAL A 101 -16.84 5.57 -9.91
C VAL A 101 -16.58 7.02 -9.52
N PHE A 102 -15.53 7.28 -8.75
CA PHE A 102 -15.20 8.62 -8.24
C PHE A 102 -14.00 9.19 -8.98
N ASP A 103 -12.79 8.86 -8.52
CA ASP A 103 -11.52 9.21 -9.15
C ASP A 103 -10.37 8.48 -8.45
N LEU A 104 -9.16 8.60 -9.02
CA LEU A 104 -7.93 8.02 -8.47
C LEU A 104 -7.54 8.63 -7.11
N THR A 105 -7.75 9.93 -6.90
CA THR A 105 -7.36 10.64 -5.67
C THR A 105 -8.16 10.12 -4.49
N VAL A 106 -9.49 10.11 -4.60
CA VAL A 106 -10.41 9.59 -3.57
C VAL A 106 -10.13 8.12 -3.29
N ALA A 107 -9.87 7.31 -4.33
CA ALA A 107 -9.54 5.91 -4.16
C ALA A 107 -8.24 5.70 -3.37
N VAL A 108 -7.20 6.49 -3.65
CA VAL A 108 -5.92 6.42 -2.94
C VAL A 108 -6.08 6.83 -1.48
N GLU A 109 -6.81 7.91 -1.21
CA GLU A 109 -7.08 8.39 0.15
C GLU A 109 -7.84 7.34 0.98
N LEU A 110 -8.95 6.82 0.45
CA LEU A 110 -9.74 5.80 1.12
C LEU A 110 -8.94 4.50 1.31
N GLY A 111 -8.19 4.08 0.28
CA GLY A 111 -7.35 2.90 0.35
C GLY A 111 -6.27 3.01 1.43
N LEU A 112 -5.64 4.17 1.55
CA LEU A 112 -4.64 4.44 2.59
C LEU A 112 -5.26 4.43 3.99
N LEU A 113 -6.41 5.08 4.18
CA LEU A 113 -7.12 5.09 5.46
C LEU A 113 -7.52 3.69 5.90
N LEU A 114 -8.11 2.89 4.99
CA LEU A 114 -8.46 1.49 5.24
C LEU A 114 -7.22 0.65 5.59
N ALA A 115 -6.12 0.82 4.85
CA ALA A 115 -4.87 0.12 5.12
C ALA A 115 -4.32 0.46 6.51
N CYS A 116 -4.30 1.73 6.90
CA CYS A 116 -3.89 2.18 8.23
C CYS A 116 -4.78 1.58 9.33
N LEU A 117 -6.11 1.61 9.16
CA LEU A 117 -7.04 1.03 10.15
C LEU A 117 -6.87 -0.48 10.30
N LEU A 118 -6.71 -1.20 9.19
CA LEU A 118 -6.49 -2.64 9.20
C LEU A 118 -5.12 -3.01 9.78
N PHE A 119 -4.10 -2.18 9.54
CA PHE A 119 -2.79 -2.33 10.16
C PHE A 119 -2.88 -2.19 11.68
N VAL A 120 -3.55 -1.14 12.17
CA VAL A 120 -3.77 -0.91 13.61
C VAL A 120 -4.53 -2.07 14.24
N ARG A 121 -5.63 -2.52 13.61
CA ARG A 121 -6.38 -3.70 14.09
C ARG A 121 -5.51 -4.94 14.15
N ARG A 122 -4.78 -5.24 13.07
CA ARG A 122 -3.90 -6.42 13.00
C ARG A 122 -2.80 -6.38 14.06
N GLN A 123 -2.21 -5.21 14.33
CA GLN A 123 -1.21 -5.08 15.39
C GLN A 123 -1.82 -5.19 16.79
N SER A 124 -3.00 -4.60 17.00
CA SER A 124 -3.75 -4.77 18.25
C SER A 124 -4.07 -6.24 18.49
N ASP A 125 -4.45 -6.99 17.46
CA ASP A 125 -4.75 -8.43 17.53
C ASP A 125 -3.56 -9.29 17.92
N ILE A 126 -2.34 -8.89 17.52
CA ILE A 126 -1.09 -9.58 17.88
C ILE A 126 -0.77 -9.41 19.36
N PHE A 127 -1.10 -8.27 19.97
CA PHE A 127 -0.93 -8.09 21.41
C PHE A 127 -1.84 -9.05 22.19
N ARG A 128 -1.23 -9.82 23.11
CA ARG A 128 -1.93 -10.77 23.97
C ARG A 128 -1.37 -10.71 25.39
N ALA A 129 -2.27 -10.87 26.35
CA ALA A 129 -1.95 -10.99 27.76
C ALA A 129 -2.56 -12.29 28.26
N ASP A 130 -1.73 -13.32 28.38
CA ASP A 130 -2.18 -14.65 28.79
C ASP A 130 -1.84 -14.89 30.27
N PRO A 131 -2.79 -15.39 31.09
CA PRO A 131 -2.49 -15.78 32.46
C PRO A 131 -1.61 -17.04 32.47
N VAL A 132 -0.59 -17.06 33.31
CA VAL A 132 0.30 -18.23 33.47
C VAL A 132 -0.34 -19.20 34.47
N PRO A 133 -0.74 -20.43 34.07
CA PRO A 133 -1.36 -21.39 34.99
C PRO A 133 -0.33 -21.92 35.99
N GLY A 134 -0.72 -22.04 37.27
CA GLY A 134 0.10 -22.69 38.32
C GLY A 134 0.52 -21.82 39.49
N THR A 135 -0.06 -20.63 39.63
CA THR A 135 0.26 -19.72 40.73
C THR A 135 -0.66 -19.96 41.95
N SER A 136 -0.11 -19.86 43.16
CA SER A 136 -0.85 -19.89 44.43
C SER A 136 -2.06 -18.92 44.40
N PRO A 137 -3.13 -19.18 45.17
CA PRO A 137 -4.34 -18.34 45.16
C PRO A 137 -4.12 -16.85 45.50
N ASP A 138 -2.95 -16.49 46.03
CA ASP A 138 -2.52 -15.13 46.37
C ASP A 138 -1.65 -14.43 45.32
N ARG A 139 -1.40 -15.06 44.16
CA ARG A 139 -0.53 -14.48 43.12
C ARG A 139 -1.15 -14.58 41.73
N LEU A 140 -1.24 -13.46 41.03
CA LEU A 140 -1.70 -13.36 39.65
C LEU A 140 -0.50 -13.11 38.73
N HIS A 141 -0.18 -14.05 37.85
CA HIS A 141 0.92 -13.91 36.89
C HIS A 141 0.37 -13.82 35.46
N PHE A 142 0.67 -12.71 34.76
CA PHE A 142 0.31 -12.50 33.36
C PHE A 142 1.56 -12.31 32.51
N GLN A 143 1.59 -12.95 31.34
CA GLN A 143 2.68 -12.81 30.38
C GLN A 143 2.20 -12.01 29.16
N LEU A 144 2.94 -10.96 28.83
CA LEU A 144 2.61 -10.01 27.76
C LEU A 144 3.39 -10.36 26.48
N TYR A 145 2.66 -10.45 25.37
CA TYR A 145 3.19 -10.81 24.07
C TYR A 145 2.89 -9.72 23.03
N GLY A 146 3.80 -9.50 22.09
CA GLY A 146 3.60 -8.60 20.96
C GLY A 146 4.03 -7.17 21.26
N SER A 147 3.37 -6.18 20.65
CA SER A 147 3.65 -4.74 20.81
C SER A 147 2.55 -4.09 21.65
N LEU A 148 2.93 -3.44 22.75
CA LEU A 148 2.02 -2.63 23.56
C LEU A 148 2.02 -1.19 23.05
N PHE A 149 0.92 -0.76 22.46
CA PHE A 149 0.69 0.61 22.01
C PHE A 149 -0.75 1.03 22.35
N PHE A 150 -1.08 2.31 22.16
CA PHE A 150 -2.40 2.86 22.52
C PHE A 150 -3.60 2.05 21.97
N GLY A 151 -3.48 1.47 20.78
CA GLY A 151 -4.54 0.66 20.17
C GLY A 151 -4.70 -0.75 20.76
N ALA A 152 -3.79 -1.19 21.64
CA ALA A 152 -3.83 -2.48 22.33
C ALA A 152 -4.22 -2.35 23.82
N VAL A 153 -4.31 -1.13 24.37
CA VAL A 153 -4.60 -0.88 25.80
C VAL A 153 -5.92 -1.48 26.24
N ALA A 154 -6.95 -1.51 25.39
CA ALA A 154 -8.23 -2.14 25.70
C ALA A 154 -8.11 -3.63 26.09
N LYS A 155 -7.02 -4.31 25.69
CA LYS A 155 -6.75 -5.69 26.09
C LYS A 155 -6.16 -5.80 27.50
N LEU A 156 -5.66 -4.71 28.07
CA LEU A 156 -5.23 -4.65 29.47
C LEU A 156 -6.43 -4.56 30.43
N ASP A 157 -7.60 -4.11 29.97
CA ASP A 157 -8.81 -4.01 30.81
C ASP A 157 -9.20 -5.37 31.42
N ALA A 158 -8.95 -6.47 30.72
CA ALA A 158 -9.16 -7.82 31.23
C ALA A 158 -8.25 -8.15 32.43
N ILE A 159 -7.02 -7.63 32.43
CA ILE A 159 -6.08 -7.76 33.56
C ILE A 159 -6.58 -6.90 34.73
N THR A 160 -6.94 -5.64 34.47
CA THR A 160 -7.48 -4.72 35.49
C THR A 160 -8.72 -5.31 36.17
N ALA A 161 -9.66 -5.83 35.39
CA ALA A 161 -10.87 -6.47 35.92
C ALA A 161 -10.57 -7.75 36.71
N ALA A 162 -9.50 -8.49 36.36
CA ALA A 162 -9.06 -9.65 37.14
C ALA A 162 -8.44 -9.23 38.48
N ILE A 163 -7.72 -8.11 38.52
CA ILE A 163 -7.15 -7.53 39.75
C ILE A 163 -8.27 -7.02 40.67
N GLU A 164 -9.26 -6.32 40.13
CA GLU A 164 -10.40 -5.78 40.92
C GLU A 164 -11.26 -6.88 41.56
N ARG A 165 -11.33 -8.07 40.94
CA ARG A 165 -12.06 -9.22 41.50
C ARG A 165 -11.24 -10.04 42.49
N ALA A 166 -9.94 -9.76 42.63
CA ALA A 166 -9.06 -10.50 43.51
C ALA A 166 -9.20 -10.04 44.97
N PRO A 167 -9.03 -10.94 45.96
CA PRO A 167 -9.03 -10.56 47.37
C PRO A 167 -7.91 -9.56 47.68
N ALA A 168 -8.11 -8.72 48.71
CA ALA A 168 -7.12 -7.72 49.11
C ALA A 168 -5.81 -8.39 49.55
N GLY A 169 -4.68 -8.00 48.93
CA GLY A 169 -3.34 -8.54 49.24
C GLY A 169 -2.71 -9.39 48.14
N VAL A 170 -3.38 -9.59 47.00
CA VAL A 170 -2.83 -10.38 45.88
C VAL A 170 -1.65 -9.69 45.21
N GLU A 171 -0.56 -10.44 45.04
CA GLU A 171 0.64 -9.99 44.34
C GLU A 171 0.49 -10.24 42.83
N VAL A 172 0.60 -9.17 42.03
CA VAL A 172 0.42 -9.20 40.58
C VAL A 172 1.78 -9.08 39.89
N THR A 173 2.16 -10.09 39.10
CA THR A 173 3.38 -10.07 38.30
C THR A 173 3.03 -9.96 36.82
N LEU A 174 3.52 -8.90 36.17
CA LEU A 174 3.42 -8.69 34.72
C LEU A 174 4.77 -9.01 34.08
N ASP A 175 4.87 -10.14 33.39
CA ASP A 175 6.08 -10.52 32.65
C ASP A 175 6.06 -9.90 31.25
N ALA A 176 6.91 -8.88 31.07
CA ALA A 176 7.11 -8.16 29.82
C ALA A 176 8.32 -8.66 29.01
N SER A 177 8.93 -9.79 29.37
CA SER A 177 10.14 -10.31 28.69
C SER A 177 9.93 -10.65 27.21
N ARG A 178 8.67 -10.84 26.78
CA ARG A 178 8.29 -11.16 25.40
C ARG A 178 7.57 -10.01 24.67
N LEU A 179 7.63 -8.80 25.23
CA LEU A 179 7.19 -7.59 24.55
C LEU A 179 8.23 -7.17 23.51
N ILE A 180 7.75 -6.86 22.31
CA ILE A 180 8.53 -6.29 21.22
C ILE A 180 8.29 -4.78 21.28
N SER A 181 9.34 -4.02 21.58
CA SER A 181 9.32 -2.56 21.59
C SER A 181 9.42 -1.97 20.19
#